data_AF-A0A3C1TAZ9-F1
#
_entry.id   AF-A0A3C1TAZ9-F1
#
_cell.length_a   1.000
_cell.length_b   1.000
_cell.length_c   1.000
_cell.angle_alpha   90.00
_cell.angle_beta   90.00
_cell.angle_gamma   90.00
#
_symmetry.space_group_name_H-M   'P 1'
#
loop_
_entity.id
_entity.type
_entity.pdbx_description
1 polymer ?
#
loop_
_entity_poly.entity_id
_entity_poly.type
_entity_poly.pdbx_seq_one_letter_code
_entity_poly.pdbx_strand_id
1 'polypeptide(L)'
;DLLRPDEAAFEFKKYFIYDYIQHRLLPNPQASAEEKVRAEVTIRVFNLNHSGMCISRRHAFERFRKDEEPFLSDYNFRFMFDD
;
A
#
# COMPACT_ATOMS: atom_id res chain seq x y z
N ASP A 1 11.00 -13.56 7.61
CA ASP A 1 11.58 -12.77 6.51
C ASP A 1 10.77 -11.53 6.17
N LEU A 2 11.46 -10.49 5.70
CA LEU A 2 10.86 -9.28 5.14
C LEU A 2 10.39 -9.52 3.69
N LEU A 3 9.46 -8.69 3.20
CA LEU A 3 9.09 -8.69 1.78
C LEU A 3 10.14 -7.96 0.96
N ARG A 4 10.57 -8.60 -0.13
CA ARG A 4 11.47 -8.04 -1.13
C ARG A 4 10.65 -7.56 -2.32
N PRO A 5 10.49 -6.24 -2.50
CA PRO A 5 9.62 -5.69 -3.55
C PRO A 5 10.16 -5.91 -4.97
N ASP A 6 11.42 -6.32 -5.09
CA ASP A 6 12.14 -6.66 -6.32
C ASP A 6 11.99 -8.13 -6.75
N GLU A 7 11.34 -8.97 -5.94
CA GLU A 7 11.01 -10.34 -6.36
C GLU A 7 9.98 -10.30 -7.50
N ALA A 8 10.23 -11.06 -8.58
CA ALA A 8 9.33 -11.10 -9.74
C ALA A 8 7.90 -11.57 -9.42
N ALA A 9 7.72 -12.34 -8.33
CA ALA A 9 6.42 -12.81 -7.85
C ALA A 9 5.81 -11.91 -6.77
N PHE A 10 6.43 -10.76 -6.47
CA PHE A 10 5.88 -9.82 -5.51
C PHE A 10 4.71 -9.06 -6.13
N GLU A 11 3.54 -9.26 -5.54
CA GLU A 11 2.34 -8.49 -5.85
C GLU A 11 1.89 -7.76 -4.60
N PHE A 12 1.72 -6.44 -4.68
CA PHE A 12 1.38 -5.63 -3.52
C PHE A 12 0.10 -6.12 -2.81
N LYS A 13 -0.96 -6.37 -3.59
CA LYS A 13 -2.27 -6.81 -3.10
C LYS A 13 -2.25 -8.15 -2.38
N LYS A 14 -1.27 -9.01 -2.70
CA LYS A 14 -1.09 -10.29 -2.01
C LYS A 14 -0.78 -10.10 -0.53
N TYR A 15 -0.04 -9.02 -0.19
CA TYR A 15 0.45 -8.80 1.16
C TYR A 15 -0.24 -7.65 1.88
N PHE A 16 -0.69 -6.64 1.15
CA PHE A 16 -1.15 -5.38 1.72
C PHE A 16 -2.51 -4.96 1.16
N ILE A 17 -3.28 -4.29 2.02
CA ILE A 17 -4.45 -3.50 1.63
C ILE A 17 -4.25 -2.06 2.09
N TYR A 18 -4.92 -1.14 1.41
CA TYR A 18 -4.95 0.27 1.78
C TYR A 18 -6.26 0.62 2.49
N ASP A 19 -6.15 1.14 3.72
CA ASP A 19 -7.28 1.68 4.47
C ASP A 19 -7.54 3.12 4.05
N TYR A 20 -8.67 3.35 3.36
CA TYR A 20 -9.08 4.66 2.88
C TYR A 20 -9.56 5.62 3.99
N ILE A 21 -9.80 5.12 5.20
CA ILE A 21 -10.23 5.94 6.35
C ILE A 21 -9.02 6.53 7.06
N GLN A 22 -8.05 5.69 7.44
CA GLN A 22 -6.86 6.14 8.17
C GLN A 22 -5.65 6.42 7.26
N HIS A 23 -5.75 6.10 5.98
CA HIS A 23 -4.68 6.18 4.98
C HIS A 23 -3.43 5.37 5.36
N ARG A 24 -3.65 4.16 5.88
CA ARG A 24 -2.62 3.21 6.36
C ARG A 24 -2.55 1.98 5.47
N LEU A 25 -1.40 1.30 5.46
CA LEU A 25 -1.33 -0.08 4.98
C LEU A 25 -1.69 -1.02 6.10
N LEU A 26 -2.51 -2.01 5.79
CA LEU A 26 -2.80 -3.14 6.65
C LEU A 26 -2.38 -4.44 5.94
N PRO A 27 -2.04 -5.50 6.66
CA PRO A 27 -1.88 -6.83 6.06
C PRO A 27 -3.16 -7.24 5.34
N ASN A 28 -3.04 -7.92 4.20
CA ASN A 28 -4.21 -8.45 3.50
C ASN A 28 -4.91 -9.52 4.37
N PRO A 29 -6.20 -9.33 4.75
CA PRO A 29 -6.92 -10.27 5.59
C PRO A 29 -7.15 -11.64 4.93
N GLN A 30 -7.06 -11.73 3.60
CA GLN A 30 -7.19 -12.99 2.84
C GLN A 30 -5.86 -13.72 2.65
N ALA A 31 -4.72 -13.09 2.98
CA ALA A 31 -3.42 -13.73 2.88
C ALA A 31 -3.25 -14.86 3.91
N SER A 32 -2.34 -15.78 3.63
CA SER A 32 -1.97 -16.84 4.59
C SER A 32 -1.38 -16.25 5.88
N ALA A 33 -1.35 -17.04 6.95
CA ALA A 33 -0.80 -16.59 8.24
C ALA A 33 0.67 -16.15 8.12
N GLU A 34 1.47 -16.87 7.33
CA GLU A 34 2.87 -16.51 7.09
C GLU A 34 2.98 -15.16 6.36
N GLU A 35 2.19 -14.96 5.30
CA GLU A 35 2.21 -13.74 4.51
C GLU A 35 1.73 -12.52 5.31
N LYS A 36 0.74 -12.70 6.19
CA LYS A 36 0.30 -11.66 7.13
C LYS A 36 1.44 -11.25 8.06
N VAL A 37 2.14 -12.23 8.66
CA VAL A 37 3.29 -11.94 9.53
C VAL A 37 4.39 -11.20 8.76
N ARG A 38 4.69 -11.61 7.52
CA ARG A 38 5.66 -10.92 6.66
C ARG A 38 5.23 -9.47 6.38
N ALA A 39 3.95 -9.23 6.08
CA ALA A 39 3.40 -7.90 5.85
C ALA A 39 3.47 -7.02 7.11
N GLU A 40 3.10 -7.56 8.27
CA GLU A 40 3.18 -6.86 9.57
C GLU A 40 4.61 -6.45 9.91
N VAL A 41 5.57 -7.39 9.78
CA VAL A 41 6.99 -7.12 10.02
C VAL A 41 7.49 -6.06 9.04
N THR A 42 7.11 -6.13 7.76
CA THR A 42 7.49 -5.17 6.73
C THR A 42 6.95 -3.77 7.04
N ILE A 43 5.67 -3.63 7.39
CA ILE A 43 5.04 -2.37 7.80
C ILE A 43 5.79 -1.76 8.98
N ARG A 44 6.12 -2.58 9.98
CA ARG A 44 6.79 -2.14 11.20
C ARG A 44 8.23 -1.71 10.94
N VAL A 45 9.02 -2.54 10.26
CA VAL A 45 10.46 -2.31 10.05
C VAL A 45 10.71 -1.10 9.15
N PHE A 46 9.96 -0.96 8.06
CA PHE A 46 10.10 0.19 7.16
C PHE A 46 9.25 1.39 7.57
N ASN A 47 8.52 1.30 8.69
CA ASN A 47 7.63 2.34 9.19
C ASN A 47 6.67 2.87 8.10
N LEU A 48 6.08 1.95 7.32
CA LEU A 48 5.23 2.30 6.16
C LEU A 48 3.99 3.11 6.55
N ASN A 49 3.64 3.10 7.84
CA ASN A 49 2.54 3.88 8.43
C ASN A 49 3.01 5.10 9.23
N HIS A 50 4.22 5.58 8.97
CA HIS A 50 4.67 6.88 9.47
C HIS A 50 3.64 7.96 9.12
N SER A 51 3.40 8.90 10.04
CA SER A 51 2.35 9.92 9.90
C SER A 51 2.47 10.70 8.58
N GLY A 52 3.70 11.05 8.18
CA GLY A 52 3.97 11.70 6.90
C GLY A 52 3.52 10.87 5.69
N MET A 53 3.72 9.54 5.72
CA MET A 53 3.29 8.65 4.63
C MET A 53 1.77 8.52 4.56
N CYS A 54 1.09 8.50 5.70
CA CYS A 54 -0.37 8.51 5.75
C CYS A 54 -0.94 9.81 5.17
N ILE A 55 -0.32 10.96 5.49
CA ILE A 55 -0.71 12.27 4.94
C ILE A 55 -0.46 12.32 3.43
N SER A 56 0.71 11.87 2.95
CA SER A 56 1.02 11.84 1.52
C SER A 56 0.05 10.94 0.73
N ARG A 57 -0.31 9.78 1.27
CA ARG A 57 -1.30 8.88 0.65
C ARG A 57 -2.70 9.49 0.62
N ARG A 58 -3.12 10.17 1.69
CA ARG A 58 -4.37 10.96 1.69
C ARG A 58 -4.38 11.99 0.57
N HIS A 59 -3.32 12.77 0.41
CA HIS A 59 -3.24 13.79 -0.63
C HIS A 59 -3.29 13.18 -2.04
N ALA A 60 -2.62 12.05 -2.26
CA ALA A 60 -2.70 11.34 -3.52
C ALA A 60 -4.10 10.78 -3.79
N PHE A 61 -4.78 10.23 -2.78
CA PHE A 61 -6.17 9.79 -2.87
C PHE A 61 -7.11 10.94 -3.24
N GLU A 62 -7.00 12.09 -2.56
CA GLU A 62 -7.82 13.26 -2.86
C GLU A 62 -7.55 13.84 -4.25
N ARG A 63 -6.29 13.80 -4.72
CA ARG A 63 -5.95 14.20 -6.09
C ARG A 63 -6.57 13.24 -7.09
N PHE A 64 -6.41 11.93 -6.90
CA PHE A 64 -6.95 10.90 -7.79
C PHE A 64 -8.47 11.01 -7.91
N ARG A 65 -9.18 11.18 -6.79
CA ARG A 65 -10.64 11.29 -6.75
C ARG A 65 -11.20 12.51 -7.51
N LYS A 66 -10.39 13.56 -7.68
CA LYS A 66 -10.78 14.79 -8.38
C LYS A 66 -10.30 14.82 -9.83
N ASP A 67 -9.51 13.84 -10.24
CA ASP A 67 -9.01 13.74 -11.59
C ASP A 67 -10.05 13.03 -12.45
N GLU A 68 -10.53 13.71 -13.50
CA GLU A 68 -11.55 13.17 -14.40
C GLU A 68 -10.95 12.15 -15.38
N GLU A 69 -9.64 12.24 -15.66
CA GLU A 69 -8.92 11.38 -16.61
C GLU A 69 -7.57 10.92 -16.01
N PRO A 70 -7.58 10.17 -14.89
CA PRO A 70 -6.36 9.84 -14.17
C PRO A 70 -5.45 8.89 -14.96
N PHE A 71 -4.21 9.32 -15.20
CA PHE A 71 -3.16 8.45 -15.73
C PHE A 71 -2.36 7.85 -14.57
N LEU A 72 -2.61 6.57 -14.24
CA LEU A 72 -2.11 5.93 -13.01
C LEU A 72 -0.59 6.01 -12.81
N SER A 73 0.21 6.00 -13.87
CA SER A 73 1.67 6.09 -13.76
C SER A 73 2.17 7.42 -13.20
N ASP A 74 1.36 8.47 -13.20
CA ASP A 74 1.72 9.79 -12.67
C ASP A 74 1.54 9.88 -11.14
N TYR A 75 1.02 8.83 -10.50
CA TYR A 75 0.75 8.78 -9.07
C TYR A 75 1.80 7.97 -8.31
N ASN A 76 2.50 8.62 -7.38
CA ASN A 76 3.51 8.01 -6.50
C ASN A 76 2.97 6.83 -5.64
N PHE A 77 1.66 6.69 -5.52
CA PHE A 77 0.99 5.63 -4.77
C PHE A 77 -0.02 4.88 -5.64
N ARG A 78 0.29 4.68 -6.92
CA ARG A 78 -0.61 4.00 -7.88
C ARG A 78 -1.08 2.62 -7.41
N PHE A 79 -0.30 1.91 -6.60
CA PHE A 79 -0.69 0.63 -5.99
C PHE A 79 -1.98 0.70 -5.15
N MET A 80 -2.41 1.90 -4.74
CA MET A 80 -3.69 2.10 -4.04
C MET A 80 -4.89 2.01 -5.00
N PHE A 81 -4.67 2.17 -6.30
CA PHE A 81 -5.70 2.29 -7.33
C PHE A 81 -5.58 1.22 -8.44
N ASP A 82 -4.40 0.61 -8.57
CA ASP A 82 -4.14 -0.48 -9.51
C ASP A 82 -5.02 -1.69 -9.14
N ASP A 83 -5.68 -2.32 -10.13
CA ASP A 83 -6.57 -3.47 -9.94
C ASP A 83 -5.90 -4.84 -10.08
#